data_AF-A0A7V4UGQ7-F1
#
_entry.id   AF-A0A7V4UGQ7-F1
#
_cell.length_a   1.000
_cell.length_b   1.000
_cell.length_c   1.000
_cell.angle_alpha   90.00
_cell.angle_beta   90.00
_cell.angle_gamma   90.00
#
_symmetry.space_group_name_H-M   'P 1'
#
loop_
_entity.id
_entity.type
_entity.pdbx_description
1 polymer ?
#
loop_
_entity_poly.entity_id
_entity_poly.type
_entity_poly.pdbx_seq_one_letter_code
_entity_poly.pdbx_strand_id
1 'polypeptide(L)'
;MDAVQILDKHFATHWKNRTCNICGNTNWNIVPDVFSMPSIGPGAAVGGGQTVPVLCAVCSQCGQMVLFNAVALGIVTPQQQTQPASGA
;
A
#
# COMPACT_ATOMS: atom_id res chain seq x y z
N MET A 1 11.02 11.13 6.58
CA MET A 1 10.18 11.38 5.39
C MET A 1 8.84 10.74 5.68
N ASP A 2 7.75 11.47 5.48
CA ASP A 2 6.40 10.92 5.60
C ASP A 2 6.03 10.06 4.37
N ALA A 3 4.89 9.37 4.44
CA ALA A 3 4.39 8.49 3.38
C ALA A 3 4.20 9.22 2.03
N VAL A 4 3.79 10.49 2.08
CA VAL A 4 3.54 11.32 0.89
C VAL A 4 4.86 11.58 0.16
N GLN A 5 5.89 12.00 0.88
CA GLN A 5 7.23 12.25 0.31
C GLN A 5 7.84 11.00 -0.32
N ILE A 6 7.61 9.82 0.28
CA ILE A 6 8.12 8.55 -0.25
C ILE A 6 7.44 8.18 -1.56
N LEU A 7 6.11 8.32 -1.64
CA LEU A 7 5.37 8.06 -2.88
C LEU A 7 5.72 9.07 -3.97
N ASP A 8 5.85 10.36 -3.65
CA ASP A 8 6.24 11.37 -4.63
C ASP A 8 7.61 11.08 -5.25
N LYS A 9 8.58 10.68 -4.41
CA LYS A 9 9.89 10.23 -4.87
C LYS A 9 9.76 8.98 -5.76
N HIS A 10 8.98 7.99 -5.33
CA HIS A 10 8.76 6.76 -6.09
C HIS A 10 8.13 7.03 -7.47
N PHE A 11 7.19 7.97 -7.54
CA PHE A 11 6.56 8.36 -8.80
C PHE A 11 7.53 9.07 -9.73
N ALA A 12 8.38 9.94 -9.20
CA ALA A 12 9.40 10.61 -9.99
C ALA A 12 10.40 9.62 -10.63
N THR A 13 10.70 8.50 -9.97
CA THR A 13 11.69 7.52 -10.46
C THR A 13 11.08 6.40 -11.31
N HIS A 14 9.92 5.86 -10.92
CA HIS A 14 9.36 4.64 -11.52
C HIS A 14 8.07 4.86 -12.29
N TRP A 15 7.25 5.86 -11.92
CA TRP A 15 5.94 6.09 -12.55
C TRP A 15 5.90 7.41 -13.33
N LYS A 16 6.65 7.42 -14.44
CA LYS A 16 6.76 8.58 -15.34
C LYS A 16 5.38 8.98 -15.87
N ASN A 17 5.11 10.29 -15.92
CA ASN A 17 3.85 10.94 -16.31
C ASN A 17 2.63 10.70 -15.41
N ARG A 18 2.68 9.72 -14.48
CA ARG A 18 1.61 9.45 -13.50
C ARG A 18 0.21 9.42 -14.15
N THR A 19 0.09 8.88 -15.36
CA THR A 19 -1.18 8.91 -16.09
C THR A 19 -2.15 7.89 -15.48
N CYS A 20 -3.35 8.33 -15.14
CA CYS A 20 -4.44 7.46 -14.71
C CYS A 20 -4.90 6.58 -15.88
N ASN A 21 -4.87 5.26 -15.69
CA ASN A 21 -5.24 4.28 -16.71
C ASN A 21 -6.74 4.27 -17.06
N ILE A 22 -7.57 4.99 -16.29
CA ILE A 22 -9.02 5.08 -16.54
C ILE A 22 -9.40 6.35 -17.29
N CYS A 23 -8.96 7.52 -16.81
CA CYS A 23 -9.39 8.81 -17.34
C CYS A 23 -8.27 9.66 -17.96
N GLY A 24 -7.02 9.19 -17.95
CA GLY A 24 -5.88 9.91 -18.51
C GLY A 24 -5.38 11.10 -17.68
N ASN A 25 -6.08 11.49 -16.61
CA ASN A 25 -5.63 12.56 -15.72
C ASN A 25 -4.34 12.18 -14.97
N THR A 26 -3.56 13.18 -14.57
CA THR A 26 -2.27 12.99 -13.87
C THR A 26 -2.26 13.48 -12.42
N ASN A 27 -3.40 14.02 -11.95
CA ASN A 27 -3.53 14.47 -10.56
C ASN A 27 -3.91 13.30 -9.64
N TRP A 28 -3.08 13.07 -8.62
CA TRP A 28 -3.25 12.03 -7.60
C TRP A 28 -3.27 12.65 -6.22
N ASN A 29 -4.25 12.25 -5.41
CA ASN A 29 -4.26 12.49 -3.98
C ASN A 29 -3.60 11.31 -3.26
N ILE A 30 -2.51 11.56 -2.55
CA ILE A 30 -1.83 10.55 -1.75
C ILE A 30 -2.43 10.54 -0.35
N VAL A 31 -2.94 9.38 0.07
CA VAL A 31 -3.46 9.22 1.43
C VAL A 31 -2.26 9.04 2.38
N PRO A 32 -2.15 9.85 3.46
CA PRO A 32 -0.97 9.85 4.32
C PRO A 32 -0.86 8.58 5.18
N ASP A 33 -1.97 7.88 5.41
CA ASP A 33 -2.02 6.71 6.26
C ASP A 33 -1.62 5.42 5.53
N VAL A 34 -1.00 4.49 6.27
CA VAL A 34 -0.77 3.11 5.83
C VAL A 34 -1.96 2.26 6.23
N PHE A 35 -2.54 1.57 5.25
CA PHE A 35 -3.67 0.66 5.46
C PHE A 35 -3.19 -0.77 5.57
N SER A 36 -3.88 -1.56 6.41
CA SER A 36 -3.64 -2.99 6.52
C SER A 36 -4.64 -3.73 5.64
N MET A 37 -4.18 -4.28 4.51
CA MET A 37 -5.04 -5.04 3.61
C MET A 37 -4.99 -6.53 3.98
N PRO A 38 -6.10 -7.16 4.41
CA PRO A 38 -6.11 -8.57 4.76
C PRO A 38 -5.82 -9.43 3.52
N SER A 39 -4.89 -10.37 3.65
CA SER A 39 -4.67 -11.41 2.64
C SER A 39 -5.72 -12.50 2.83
N ILE A 40 -6.57 -12.68 1.83
CA ILE A 40 -7.58 -13.74 1.82
C ILE A 40 -7.13 -14.80 0.83
N GLY A 41 -6.52 -15.87 1.35
CA GLY A 41 -6.23 -17.09 0.59
C GLY A 41 -7.31 -18.16 0.78
N PRO A 42 -7.28 -19.26 0.00
CA PRO A 42 -8.13 -20.42 0.26
C PRO A 42 -7.96 -20.90 1.71
N GLY A 43 -9.05 -20.88 2.49
CA GLY A 43 -9.04 -21.28 3.90
C GLY A 43 -8.68 -20.17 4.92
N ALA A 44 -8.52 -18.92 4.49
CA ALA A 44 -8.23 -17.82 5.41
C ALA A 44 -9.45 -17.43 6.26
N ALA A 45 -9.27 -17.38 7.58
CA ALA A 45 -10.26 -16.84 8.51
C ALA A 45 -10.24 -15.30 8.47
N VAL A 46 -11.41 -14.70 8.30
CA VAL A 46 -11.59 -13.24 8.32
C VAL A 46 -11.33 -12.76 9.75
N GLY A 47 -10.18 -12.13 10.01
CA GLY A 47 -9.87 -11.48 11.29
C GLY A 47 -8.57 -11.89 12.00
N GLY A 48 -7.82 -12.86 11.48
CA GLY A 48 -6.51 -13.24 12.06
C GLY A 48 -5.44 -13.62 11.04
N GLY A 49 -5.72 -13.46 9.75
CA GLY A 49 -4.79 -13.78 8.66
C GLY A 49 -3.69 -12.74 8.46
N GLN A 50 -2.66 -13.11 7.70
CA GLN A 50 -1.59 -12.19 7.33
C GLN A 50 -2.15 -10.95 6.61
N THR A 51 -1.66 -9.78 6.96
CA THR A 51 -2.04 -8.53 6.32
C THR A 51 -0.88 -7.95 5.54
N VAL A 52 -1.17 -7.29 4.42
CA VAL A 52 -0.19 -6.56 3.62
C VAL A 52 -0.37 -5.06 3.90
N PRO A 53 0.64 -4.37 4.45
CA PRO A 53 0.55 -2.92 4.64
C PRO A 53 0.70 -2.22 3.27
N VAL A 54 -0.22 -1.31 2.97
CA VAL A 54 -0.29 -0.61 1.69
C VAL A 54 -0.49 0.89 1.88
N LEU A 55 0.12 1.67 0.98
CA LEU A 55 -0.26 3.06 0.75
C LEU A 55 -1.23 3.18 -0.41
N CYS A 56 -2.02 4.24 -0.42
CA CYS A 56 -3.01 4.49 -1.45
C CYS A 56 -2.75 5.84 -2.15
N ALA A 57 -2.75 5.83 -3.48
CA ALA A 57 -2.90 7.01 -4.30
C ALA A 57 -4.24 6.95 -5.05
N VAL A 58 -5.04 8.02 -4.95
CA VAL A 58 -6.37 8.10 -5.54
C VAL A 58 -6.38 9.16 -6.64
N CYS A 59 -6.84 8.80 -7.83
CA CYS A 59 -6.99 9.77 -8.91
C CYS A 59 -8.07 10.79 -8.53
N SER A 60 -7.71 12.08 -8.50
CA SER A 60 -8.60 13.15 -8.05
C SER A 60 -9.77 13.44 -9.00
N GLN A 61 -9.82 12.82 -10.18
CA GLN A 61 -10.86 13.01 -11.18
C GLN A 61 -11.87 11.87 -11.23
N CYS A 62 -11.40 10.62 -11.31
CA CYS A 62 -12.28 9.46 -11.51
C CYS A 62 -12.31 8.47 -10.32
N GLY A 63 -11.50 8.71 -9.29
CA GLY A 63 -11.47 7.86 -8.09
C GLY A 63 -10.72 6.53 -8.25
N GLN A 64 -10.05 6.28 -9.39
CA GLN A 64 -9.14 5.13 -9.53
C GLN A 64 -8.13 5.12 -8.37
N MET A 65 -8.09 4.02 -7.63
CA MET A 65 -7.12 3.81 -6.57
C MET A 65 -5.97 2.92 -7.05
N VAL A 66 -4.75 3.27 -6.64
CA VAL A 66 -3.55 2.45 -6.84
C VAL A 66 -2.91 2.22 -5.48
N LEU A 67 -2.69 0.95 -5.16
CA LEU A 67 -2.10 0.51 -3.90
C LEU A 67 -0.62 0.20 -4.09
N PHE A 68 0.20 0.67 -3.16
CA PHE A 68 1.64 0.43 -3.14
C PHE A 68 2.01 -0.35 -1.88
N ASN A 69 2.85 -1.36 -2.01
CA ASN A 69 3.31 -2.14 -0.87
C ASN A 69 4.22 -1.27 0.03
N ALA A 70 3.81 -1.03 1.27
CA ALA A 70 4.52 -0.15 2.19
C ALA A 70 5.84 -0.76 2.70
N VAL A 71 5.96 -2.10 2.72
CA VAL A 71 7.22 -2.79 3.06
C VAL A 71 8.24 -2.61 1.96
N ALA A 72 7.85 -2.83 0.70
CA ALA A 72 8.73 -2.67 -0.46
C ALA A 72 9.21 -1.22 -0.65
N LEU A 73 8.39 -0.25 -0.23
CA LEU A 73 8.74 1.16 -0.21
C LEU A 73 9.60 1.57 1.01
N GLY A 74 9.87 0.66 1.95
CA GLY A 74 10.68 0.92 3.14
C GLY A 74 9.99 1.79 4.19
N ILE A 75 8.66 1.87 4.17
CA ILE A 75 7.85 2.70 5.08
C ILE A 75 7.57 1.96 6.39
N VAL A 76 7.29 0.67 6.25
CA VAL A 76 7.04 -0.23 7.37
C VAL A 76 8.06 -1.36 7.29
N THR A 77 8.71 -1.68 8.39
CA THR A 77 9.55 -2.86 8.47
C THR A 77 8.66 -4.11 8.53
N PRO A 78 9.02 -5.21 7.85
CA PRO A 78 8.33 -6.46 8.07
C PRO A 78 8.46 -6.79 9.56
N GLN A 79 7.34 -6.85 10.29
CA GLN A 79 7.40 -7.43 11.62
C GLN A 79 7.75 -8.91 11.42
N GLN A 80 8.92 -9.31 11.93
CA GLN A 80 9.19 -10.73 12.14
C GLN A 80 8.03 -11.24 12.99
N GLN A 81 7.18 -12.08 12.41
CA GLN A 81 6.10 -12.72 13.13
C GLN A 81 6.73 -13.42 14.33
N THR A 82 6.64 -12.82 15.52
CA THR A 82 6.87 -13.54 16.76
C THR A 82 5.63 -14.41 16.90
N GLN A 83 5.67 -15.55 16.22
CA GLN A 83 4.75 -16.64 16.46
C GLN A 83 4.86 -16.92 17.97
N PRO A 84 3.81 -16.70 18.79
CA PRO A 84 3.90 -17.08 20.18
C PRO A 84 4.24 -18.56 20.18
N ALA A 85 5.37 -18.89 20.84
CA ALA A 85 5.81 -20.26 20.98
C ALA A 85 4.58 -21.06 21.42
N SER A 86 4.21 -22.06 20.62
CA SER A 86 3.19 -23.03 20.98
C SER A 86 3.63 -23.62 22.31
N GLY A 87 3.03 -23.14 23.41
CA GLY A 87 3.24 -23.69 24.73
C GLY A 87 2.73 -25.13 24.73
N ALA A 88 3.65 -26.07 24.85
CA ALA A 88 3.40 -27.46 25.19
C ALA A 88 4.02 -27.72 26.57
#